data_AF-A0A840L7Y3-F1
#
_entry.id   AF-A0A840L7Y3-F1
#
_cell.length_a   1.000
_cell.length_b   1.000
_cell.length_c   1.000
_cell.angle_alpha   90.00
_cell.angle_beta   90.00
_cell.angle_gamma   90.00
#
_symmetry.space_group_name_H-M   'P 1'
#
loop_
_entity.id
_entity.type
_entity.pdbx_description
1 polymer ?
#
loop_
_entity_poly.entity_id
_entity_poly.type
_entity_poly.pdbx_seq_one_letter_code
_entity_poly.pdbx_strand_id
1 'polypeptide(L)'
;MKIKTSLRLAVITIPLLLALGQSQAQIPGPVRTADLPGHYYLQGQREVGSELLLRADGSFAWMMSYGAVDKQAEGRWTRQGQTLTLLSSRPSKAPVFRVFEDDELSILKPAAEGSWVAIVGLPGIGPAAGMEVQFQARSGKTATAVTDSAGDAKVAMPATEVWLRAGLRPQGQGGKWQWLDVPAERAEARIAGFAIDDARHIVPAGFKRMELRLTGSGSLRTESLGSPMTYVKE
;
A
#
# COMPACT_ATOMS: atom_id res chain seq x y z
N MET A 1 -25.68 73.28 67.30
CA MET A 1 -25.02 72.10 67.89
C MET A 1 -23.63 71.98 67.27
N LYS A 2 -22.58 72.01 68.11
CA LYS A 2 -21.13 71.95 67.74
C LYS A 2 -20.80 70.59 67.07
N ILE A 3 -19.74 70.45 66.26
CA ILE A 3 -18.42 69.84 66.61
C ILE A 3 -17.73 69.58 65.22
N LYS A 4 -16.54 70.11 64.86
CA LYS A 4 -15.14 69.80 65.27
C LYS A 4 -14.47 68.63 64.47
N THR A 5 -13.34 68.95 63.82
CA THR A 5 -12.07 68.16 63.72
C THR A 5 -12.09 66.80 62.94
N SER A 6 -11.05 66.22 62.33
CA SER A 6 -9.58 66.33 62.35
C SER A 6 -8.94 65.66 61.12
N LEU A 7 -7.73 66.10 60.77
CA LEU A 7 -6.73 65.47 59.89
C LEU A 7 -6.21 64.12 60.47
N ARG A 8 -5.90 63.11 59.64
CA ARG A 8 -4.91 62.06 59.98
C ARG A 8 -4.09 61.61 58.76
N LEU A 9 -2.77 61.74 58.93
CA LEU A 9 -1.70 61.09 58.16
C LEU A 9 -1.90 59.56 58.14
N ALA A 10 -1.70 58.94 56.98
CA ALA A 10 -1.50 57.49 56.86
C ALA A 10 -0.04 57.21 56.46
N VAL A 11 0.65 56.47 57.32
CA VAL A 11 1.99 55.92 57.08
C VAL A 11 1.86 54.76 56.07
N ILE A 12 2.61 54.81 54.97
CA ILE A 12 2.67 53.73 53.97
C ILE A 12 3.85 52.82 54.30
N THR A 13 3.56 51.57 54.64
CA THR A 13 4.54 50.50 54.82
C THR A 13 4.70 49.75 53.49
N ILE A 14 5.90 49.70 52.93
CA ILE A 14 6.23 48.94 51.70
C ILE A 14 6.81 47.57 52.11
N PRO A 15 6.24 46.43 51.68
CA PRO A 15 6.94 45.15 51.81
C PRO A 15 7.84 44.90 50.61
N LEU A 16 9.10 44.57 50.89
CA LEU A 16 10.11 44.09 49.97
C LEU A 16 9.82 42.61 49.63
N LEU A 17 9.43 42.31 48.39
CA LEU A 17 9.21 40.94 47.90
C LEU A 17 10.51 40.40 47.27
N LEU A 18 11.07 39.35 47.87
CA LEU A 18 12.14 38.53 47.28
C LEU A 18 11.57 37.70 46.12
N ALA A 19 12.08 37.94 44.90
CA ALA A 19 11.76 37.12 43.73
C ALA A 19 12.75 35.94 43.62
N LEU A 20 12.26 34.73 43.88
CA LEU A 20 12.94 33.47 43.52
C LEU A 20 12.76 33.22 42.02
N GLY A 21 13.86 33.22 41.28
CA GLY A 21 13.88 32.86 39.86
C GLY A 21 13.52 31.39 39.65
N GLN A 22 12.42 31.13 38.95
CA GLN A 22 12.07 29.80 38.47
C GLN A 22 12.58 29.63 37.04
N SER A 23 13.65 28.85 36.85
CA SER A 23 13.97 28.28 35.55
C SER A 23 12.93 27.20 35.21
N GLN A 24 11.99 27.54 34.33
CA GLN A 24 11.13 26.54 33.73
C GLN A 24 11.91 25.81 32.63
N ALA A 25 12.19 24.52 32.84
CA ALA A 25 12.52 23.63 31.74
C ALA A 25 11.28 23.52 30.82
N GLN A 26 11.41 23.97 29.57
CA GLN A 26 10.35 23.84 28.57
C GLN A 26 10.07 22.36 28.29
N ILE A 27 8.88 21.91 28.64
CA ILE A 27 8.34 20.63 28.21
C ILE A 27 7.99 20.78 26.73
N PRO A 28 8.51 19.94 25.81
CA PRO A 28 8.13 20.00 24.41
C PRO A 28 6.61 19.77 24.31
N GLY A 29 5.91 20.72 23.71
CA GLY A 29 4.47 20.63 23.53
C GLY A 29 4.06 19.42 22.66
N PRO A 30 2.79 19.00 22.71
CA PRO A 30 2.30 17.92 21.86
C PRO A 30 2.48 18.31 20.38
N VAL A 31 3.37 17.62 19.67
CA VAL A 31 3.49 17.73 18.20
C VAL A 31 2.13 17.41 17.61
N ARG A 32 1.45 18.39 17.01
CA ARG A 32 0.08 18.23 16.51
C ARG A 32 0.10 17.36 15.26
N THR A 33 -0.97 16.60 15.01
CA THR A 33 -1.12 15.80 13.78
C THR A 33 -1.05 16.65 12.51
N ALA A 34 -1.33 17.95 12.60
CA ALA A 34 -1.22 18.90 11.51
C ALA A 34 0.20 19.05 10.93
N ASP A 35 1.26 18.70 11.69
CA ASP A 35 2.65 18.90 11.26
C ASP A 35 3.29 17.67 10.61
N LEU A 36 2.60 16.52 10.63
CA LEU A 36 3.12 15.25 10.12
C LEU A 36 2.98 15.03 8.61
N PRO A 37 1.93 15.50 7.91
CA PRO A 37 1.91 15.40 6.47
C PRO A 37 3.13 16.07 5.83
N GLY A 38 3.75 15.41 4.88
CA GLY A 38 4.93 15.88 4.15
C GLY A 38 5.77 14.75 3.59
N HIS A 39 6.82 15.13 2.89
CA HIS A 39 7.77 14.21 2.29
C HIS A 39 8.98 14.03 3.20
N TYR A 40 9.40 12.78 3.37
CA TYR A 40 10.49 12.43 4.25
C TYR A 40 11.51 11.55 3.52
N TYR A 41 12.78 11.89 3.70
CA TYR A 41 13.90 11.20 3.06
C TYR A 41 14.70 10.43 4.10
N LEU A 42 15.12 9.22 3.73
CA LEU A 42 16.03 8.42 4.55
C LEU A 42 17.37 9.14 4.72
N GLN A 43 17.86 9.20 5.95
CA GLN A 43 19.13 9.80 6.30
C GLN A 43 20.09 8.79 6.94
N GLY A 44 21.39 9.00 6.72
CA GLY A 44 22.45 8.25 7.39
C GLY A 44 22.75 6.86 6.81
N GLN A 45 22.17 6.50 5.66
CA GLN A 45 22.46 5.26 4.94
C GLN A 45 23.15 5.58 3.61
N ARG A 46 24.19 4.82 3.27
CA ARG A 46 24.98 5.04 2.03
C ARG A 46 24.45 4.23 0.84
N GLU A 47 23.99 3.02 1.09
CA GLU A 47 23.64 2.03 0.04
C GLU A 47 22.13 1.87 -0.17
N VAL A 48 21.32 2.52 0.67
CA VAL A 48 19.85 2.40 0.64
C VAL A 48 19.29 3.80 0.40
N GLY A 49 18.50 3.93 -0.67
CA GLY A 49 17.62 5.08 -0.89
C GLY A 49 16.22 4.74 -0.42
N SER A 50 15.54 5.67 0.26
CA SER A 50 14.15 5.46 0.65
C SER A 50 13.44 6.79 0.92
N GLU A 51 12.18 6.85 0.53
CA GLU A 51 11.32 8.03 0.65
C GLU A 51 9.96 7.62 1.22
N LEU A 52 9.39 8.51 2.03
CA LEU A 52 8.08 8.36 2.65
C LEU A 52 7.28 9.64 2.46
N LEU A 53 6.15 9.54 1.78
CA LEU A 53 5.16 10.60 1.70
C LEU A 53 3.99 10.30 2.63
N LEU A 54 3.79 11.15 3.64
CA LEU A 54 2.58 11.15 4.47
C LEU A 54 1.62 12.23 3.97
N ARG A 55 0.41 11.87 3.59
CA ARG A 55 -0.62 12.83 3.13
C ARG A 55 -1.59 13.19 4.24
N ALA A 56 -2.17 14.38 4.16
CA ALA A 56 -3.11 14.92 5.15
C ALA A 56 -4.42 14.12 5.23
N ASP A 57 -4.80 13.40 4.19
CA ASP A 57 -5.98 12.51 4.13
C ASP A 57 -5.78 11.17 4.87
N GLY A 58 -4.61 10.97 5.48
CA GLY A 58 -4.24 9.75 6.18
C GLY A 58 -3.73 8.64 5.26
N SER A 59 -3.44 8.93 3.99
CA SER A 59 -2.76 8.00 3.07
C SER A 59 -1.24 8.18 3.10
N PHE A 60 -0.50 7.13 2.73
CA PHE A 60 0.95 7.20 2.52
C PHE A 60 1.38 6.56 1.21
N ALA A 61 2.56 6.96 0.73
CA ALA A 61 3.34 6.24 -0.28
C ALA A 61 4.77 6.09 0.24
N TRP A 62 5.38 4.94 0.00
CA TRP A 62 6.72 4.62 0.45
C TRP A 62 7.44 3.85 -0.63
N MET A 63 8.72 4.17 -0.83
CA MET A 63 9.60 3.39 -1.71
C MET A 63 10.97 3.22 -1.08
N MET A 64 11.65 2.12 -1.42
CA MET A 64 13.02 1.87 -1.04
C MET A 64 13.74 1.13 -2.15
N SER A 65 14.97 1.55 -2.43
CA SER A 65 15.87 0.92 -3.39
C SER A 65 17.15 0.50 -2.66
N TYR A 66 17.55 -0.75 -2.87
CA TYR A 66 18.81 -1.31 -2.38
C TYR A 66 19.41 -2.26 -3.43
N GLY A 67 20.56 -1.88 -3.99
CA GLY A 67 21.14 -2.60 -5.12
C GLY A 67 20.16 -2.69 -6.29
N ALA A 68 19.85 -3.92 -6.72
CA ALA A 68 18.86 -4.20 -7.79
C ALA A 68 17.44 -4.47 -7.25
N VAL A 69 17.18 -4.22 -5.97
CA VAL A 69 15.89 -4.50 -5.33
C VAL A 69 15.16 -3.21 -5.04
N ASP A 70 14.01 -3.04 -5.69
CA ASP A 70 13.04 -1.98 -5.40
C ASP A 70 11.86 -2.54 -4.62
N LYS A 71 11.44 -1.82 -3.58
CA LYS A 71 10.24 -2.13 -2.80
C LYS A 71 9.37 -0.90 -2.70
N GLN A 72 8.07 -1.10 -2.73
CA GLN A 72 7.09 -0.03 -2.63
C GLN A 72 5.93 -0.44 -1.73
N ALA A 73 5.31 0.53 -1.08
CA ALA A 73 4.11 0.31 -0.29
C ALA A 73 3.24 1.56 -0.30
N GLU A 74 1.94 1.35 -0.39
CA GLU A 74 0.93 2.39 -0.28
C GLU A 74 -0.16 1.92 0.69
N GLY A 75 -0.81 2.85 1.38
CA GLY A 75 -1.92 2.51 2.24
C GLY A 75 -2.31 3.64 3.17
N ARG A 76 -2.75 3.29 4.38
CA ARG A 76 -3.19 4.26 5.38
C ARG A 76 -2.22 4.35 6.55
N TRP A 77 -2.10 5.54 7.11
CA TRP A 77 -1.38 5.76 8.36
C TRP A 77 -2.30 6.29 9.44
N THR A 78 -2.00 5.91 10.68
CA THR A 78 -2.64 6.42 11.90
C THR A 78 -1.57 6.79 12.91
N ARG A 79 -1.94 7.60 13.90
CA ARG A 79 -1.04 8.00 14.98
C ARG A 79 -1.66 7.75 16.34
N GLN A 80 -0.88 7.19 17.25
CA GLN A 80 -1.18 7.10 18.67
C GLN A 80 0.04 7.57 19.48
N GLY A 81 -0.08 8.74 20.13
CA GLY A 81 1.03 9.37 20.85
C GLY A 81 2.21 9.68 19.94
N GLN A 82 3.36 9.07 20.20
CA GLN A 82 4.58 9.20 19.39
C GLN A 82 4.77 8.08 18.36
N THR A 83 3.80 7.18 18.23
CA THR A 83 3.87 6.07 17.27
C THR A 83 2.95 6.35 16.10
N LEU A 84 3.50 6.29 14.89
CA LEU A 84 2.77 6.22 13.64
C LEU A 84 2.73 4.76 13.20
N THR A 85 1.58 4.31 12.74
CA THR A 85 1.39 2.98 12.16
C THR A 85 1.00 3.15 10.71
N LEU A 86 1.78 2.57 9.80
CA LEU A 86 1.47 2.45 8.38
C LEU A 86 0.96 1.05 8.11
N LEU A 87 -0.20 0.94 7.47
CA LEU A 87 -0.79 -0.30 7.02
C LEU A 87 -0.91 -0.28 5.51
N SER A 88 -0.16 -1.16 4.85
CA SER A 88 -0.17 -1.27 3.39
C SER A 88 -1.49 -1.91 2.94
N SER A 89 -2.07 -1.33 1.90
CA SER A 89 -3.25 -1.87 1.22
C SER A 89 -2.85 -2.48 -0.11
N ARG A 90 -3.64 -3.46 -0.57
CA ARG A 90 -3.64 -3.83 -1.99
C ARG A 90 -4.16 -2.65 -2.82
N PRO A 91 -3.85 -2.57 -4.12
CA PRO A 91 -4.43 -1.55 -4.99
C PRO A 91 -5.95 -1.51 -4.84
N SER A 92 -6.50 -0.31 -4.67
CA SER A 92 -7.94 -0.09 -4.46
C SER A 92 -8.75 -0.23 -5.74
N LYS A 93 -8.11 -0.03 -6.89
CA LYS A 93 -8.67 -0.32 -8.21
C LYS A 93 -8.44 -1.79 -8.51
N ALA A 94 -9.45 -2.43 -9.10
CA ALA A 94 -9.26 -3.75 -9.70
C ALA A 94 -8.30 -3.63 -10.90
N PRO A 95 -7.46 -4.65 -11.16
CA PRO A 95 -6.65 -4.66 -12.36
C PRO A 95 -7.55 -4.71 -13.59
N VAL A 96 -7.11 -4.10 -14.68
CA VAL A 96 -7.70 -4.28 -15.99
C VAL A 96 -6.98 -5.41 -16.70
N PHE A 97 -7.75 -6.31 -17.29
CA PHE A 97 -7.22 -7.44 -18.03
C PHE A 97 -7.25 -7.19 -19.54
N ARG A 98 -6.34 -7.81 -20.29
CA ARG A 98 -6.43 -7.98 -21.74
C ARG A 98 -5.91 -9.36 -22.13
N VAL A 99 -6.21 -9.82 -23.34
CA VAL A 99 -5.57 -11.02 -23.88
C VAL A 99 -4.08 -10.71 -24.12
N PHE A 100 -3.20 -11.68 -23.89
CA PHE A 100 -1.79 -11.56 -24.30
C PHE A 100 -1.72 -11.40 -25.82
N GLU A 101 -0.79 -10.56 -26.26
CA GLU A 101 -0.39 -10.49 -27.67
C GLU A 101 0.39 -11.75 -28.06
N ASP A 102 0.58 -11.97 -29.36
CA ASP A 102 1.16 -13.21 -29.86
C ASP A 102 2.60 -13.45 -29.43
N ASP A 103 3.38 -12.37 -29.29
CA ASP A 103 4.77 -12.39 -28.81
C ASP A 103 4.89 -12.45 -27.29
N GLU A 104 3.84 -12.10 -26.55
CA GLU A 104 3.78 -12.18 -25.08
C GLU A 104 3.45 -13.59 -24.59
N LEU A 105 2.71 -14.37 -25.38
CA LEU A 105 2.39 -15.77 -25.07
C LEU A 105 3.15 -16.75 -25.97
N SER A 106 4.34 -17.14 -25.52
CA SER A 106 5.08 -18.25 -26.11
C SER A 106 4.46 -19.60 -25.72
N ILE A 107 3.41 -20.04 -26.43
CA ILE A 107 2.86 -21.39 -26.28
C ILE A 107 3.86 -22.39 -26.89
N LEU A 108 4.56 -23.13 -26.02
CA LEU A 108 5.44 -24.22 -26.45
C LEU A 108 4.68 -25.51 -26.75
N LYS A 109 3.53 -25.73 -26.09
CA LYS A 109 2.69 -26.93 -26.27
C LYS A 109 1.22 -26.63 -25.96
N PRO A 110 0.26 -27.12 -26.77
CA PRO A 110 -1.16 -27.08 -26.44
C PRO A 110 -1.48 -27.79 -25.11
N ALA A 111 -2.56 -27.38 -24.46
CA ALA A 111 -3.08 -28.10 -23.31
C ALA A 111 -3.63 -29.48 -23.72
N ALA A 112 -3.51 -30.44 -22.82
CA ALA A 112 -4.04 -31.79 -23.03
C ALA A 112 -5.53 -31.75 -23.36
N GLU A 113 -6.00 -32.70 -24.17
CA GLU A 113 -7.43 -32.89 -24.35
C GLU A 113 -8.13 -33.05 -23.00
N GLY A 114 -9.30 -32.45 -22.86
CA GLY A 114 -10.00 -32.47 -21.58
C GLY A 114 -9.57 -31.39 -20.59
N SER A 115 -8.56 -30.56 -20.91
CA SER A 115 -8.03 -29.53 -20.00
C SER A 115 -7.92 -28.17 -20.69
N TRP A 116 -8.39 -27.13 -20.01
CA TRP A 116 -8.18 -25.74 -20.40
C TRP A 116 -7.28 -25.03 -19.39
N VAL A 117 -6.38 -24.19 -19.89
CA VAL A 117 -5.38 -23.48 -19.08
C VAL A 117 -5.43 -21.98 -19.38
N ALA A 118 -5.72 -21.18 -18.37
CA ALA A 118 -5.52 -19.73 -18.42
C ALA A 118 -4.20 -19.39 -17.74
N ILE A 119 -3.38 -18.56 -18.39
CA ILE A 119 -2.16 -18.00 -17.81
C ILE A 119 -2.44 -16.53 -17.55
N VAL A 120 -2.20 -16.04 -16.34
CA VAL A 120 -2.35 -14.62 -16.00
C VAL A 120 -1.02 -14.08 -15.51
N GLY A 121 -0.62 -12.92 -16.02
CA GLY A 121 0.64 -12.29 -15.65
C GLY A 121 0.76 -10.86 -16.16
N LEU A 122 1.94 -10.28 -16.00
CA LEU A 122 2.30 -9.01 -16.59
C LEU A 122 3.57 -9.22 -17.42
N PRO A 123 3.52 -9.00 -18.75
CA PRO A 123 4.68 -9.14 -19.63
C PRO A 123 5.90 -8.37 -19.10
N GLY A 124 7.07 -9.02 -19.12
CA GLY A 124 8.32 -8.46 -18.60
C GLY A 124 8.45 -8.43 -17.06
N ILE A 125 7.38 -8.70 -16.31
CA ILE A 125 7.39 -8.66 -14.84
C ILE A 125 7.21 -10.05 -14.23
N GLY A 126 6.23 -10.84 -14.69
CA GLY A 126 6.04 -12.21 -14.23
C GLY A 126 4.59 -12.62 -14.00
N PRO A 127 4.37 -13.79 -13.37
CA PRO A 127 3.06 -14.38 -13.21
C PRO A 127 2.20 -13.69 -12.14
N ALA A 128 0.88 -13.74 -12.31
CA ALA A 128 -0.10 -13.18 -11.39
C ALA A 128 -0.90 -14.30 -10.70
N ALA A 129 -0.54 -14.60 -9.45
CA ALA A 129 -1.26 -15.54 -8.59
C ALA A 129 -2.53 -14.92 -7.97
N GLY A 130 -3.46 -15.77 -7.54
CA GLY A 130 -4.65 -15.32 -6.81
C GLY A 130 -5.65 -14.56 -7.66
N MET A 131 -5.72 -14.83 -8.96
CA MET A 131 -6.76 -14.35 -9.86
C MET A 131 -7.78 -15.45 -10.07
N GLU A 132 -9.06 -15.16 -9.85
CA GLU A 132 -10.15 -16.05 -10.25
C GLU A 132 -10.34 -15.94 -11.75
N VAL A 133 -10.42 -17.10 -12.42
CA VAL A 133 -10.71 -17.22 -13.86
C VAL A 133 -11.92 -18.11 -14.03
N GLN A 134 -13.00 -17.55 -14.57
CA GLN A 134 -14.18 -18.28 -15.01
C GLN A 134 -14.10 -18.54 -16.51
N PHE A 135 -13.93 -19.81 -16.86
CA PHE A 135 -13.92 -20.30 -18.22
C PHE A 135 -15.36 -20.47 -18.70
N GLN A 136 -15.68 -20.00 -19.90
CA GLN A 136 -16.96 -20.26 -20.53
C GLN A 136 -16.79 -20.93 -21.88
N ALA A 137 -17.46 -22.07 -22.03
CA ALA A 137 -17.55 -22.83 -23.26
C ALA A 137 -18.58 -22.25 -24.23
N ARG A 138 -18.45 -22.56 -25.51
CA ARG A 138 -19.46 -22.27 -26.54
C ARG A 138 -20.82 -22.87 -26.22
N SER A 139 -20.87 -24.03 -25.55
CA SER A 139 -22.11 -24.65 -25.07
C SER A 139 -22.79 -23.89 -23.92
N GLY A 140 -22.11 -22.90 -23.34
CA GLY A 140 -22.55 -22.18 -22.14
C GLY A 140 -22.05 -22.77 -20.83
N LYS A 141 -21.44 -23.97 -20.83
CA LYS A 141 -20.83 -24.55 -19.62
C LYS A 141 -19.72 -23.67 -19.08
N THR A 142 -19.62 -23.60 -17.76
CA THR A 142 -18.60 -22.82 -17.08
C THR A 142 -17.84 -23.64 -16.04
N ALA A 143 -16.55 -23.35 -15.88
CA ALA A 143 -15.75 -23.82 -14.76
C ALA A 143 -14.93 -22.64 -14.23
N THR A 144 -14.54 -22.69 -12.97
CA THR A 144 -13.75 -21.63 -12.34
C THR A 144 -12.52 -22.24 -11.69
N ALA A 145 -11.37 -21.60 -11.85
CA ALA A 145 -10.14 -21.90 -11.12
C ALA A 145 -9.48 -20.60 -10.64
N VAL A 146 -8.51 -20.72 -9.75
CA VAL A 146 -7.68 -19.60 -9.27
C VAL A 146 -6.26 -19.83 -9.75
N THR A 147 -5.58 -18.76 -10.20
CA THR A 147 -4.20 -18.84 -10.63
C THR A 147 -3.26 -19.16 -9.49
N ASP A 148 -2.36 -20.12 -9.72
CA ASP A 148 -1.30 -20.50 -8.79
C ASP A 148 -0.09 -19.54 -8.84
N SER A 149 1.02 -19.89 -8.17
CA SER A 149 2.25 -19.08 -8.16
C SER A 149 2.91 -18.93 -9.54
N ALA A 150 2.61 -19.82 -10.49
CA ALA A 150 3.07 -19.72 -11.87
C ALA A 150 2.10 -18.91 -12.76
N GLY A 151 1.00 -18.42 -12.19
CA GLY A 151 -0.03 -17.69 -12.93
C GLY A 151 -1.02 -18.60 -13.65
N ASP A 152 -0.95 -19.91 -13.42
CA ASP A 152 -1.77 -20.90 -14.12
C ASP A 152 -3.09 -21.14 -13.37
N ALA A 153 -4.21 -20.99 -14.08
CA ALA A 153 -5.51 -21.52 -13.68
C ALA A 153 -5.89 -22.65 -14.63
N LYS A 154 -6.18 -23.83 -14.08
CA LYS A 154 -6.44 -25.04 -14.87
C LYS A 154 -7.81 -25.62 -14.52
N VAL A 155 -8.60 -25.95 -15.53
CA VAL A 155 -9.90 -26.61 -15.37
C VAL A 155 -10.00 -27.84 -16.27
N ALA A 156 -10.79 -28.82 -15.82
CA ALA A 156 -11.20 -29.94 -16.66
C ALA A 156 -12.51 -29.59 -17.39
N MET A 157 -12.53 -29.78 -18.70
CA MET A 157 -13.69 -29.58 -19.56
C MET A 157 -13.74 -30.70 -20.60
N PRO A 158 -14.91 -31.23 -20.99
CA PRO A 158 -14.97 -32.24 -22.04
C PRO A 158 -14.23 -31.78 -23.31
N ALA A 159 -13.50 -32.69 -23.96
CA ALA A 159 -12.71 -32.36 -25.16
C ALA A 159 -13.57 -31.87 -26.34
N THR A 160 -14.87 -32.12 -26.30
CA THR A 160 -15.87 -31.62 -27.27
C THR A 160 -16.24 -30.15 -27.05
N GLU A 161 -15.89 -29.57 -25.90
CA GLU A 161 -16.13 -28.15 -25.64
C GLU A 161 -15.11 -27.27 -26.35
N VAL A 162 -15.56 -26.10 -26.80
CA VAL A 162 -14.70 -25.05 -27.35
C VAL A 162 -14.72 -23.87 -26.39
N TRP A 163 -13.55 -23.42 -25.96
CA TRP A 163 -13.42 -22.26 -25.07
C TRP A 163 -13.79 -20.98 -25.81
N LEU A 164 -14.81 -20.27 -25.32
CA LEU A 164 -15.34 -19.06 -25.95
C LEU A 164 -14.74 -17.79 -25.34
N ARG A 165 -14.77 -17.68 -24.01
CA ARG A 165 -14.31 -16.48 -23.28
C ARG A 165 -13.90 -16.80 -21.85
N ALA A 166 -13.19 -15.88 -21.22
CA ALA A 166 -12.79 -15.96 -19.83
C ALA A 166 -13.26 -14.72 -19.06
N GLY A 167 -13.82 -14.93 -17.87
CA GLY A 167 -14.08 -13.90 -16.89
C GLY A 167 -12.92 -13.84 -15.90
N LEU A 168 -12.34 -12.68 -15.66
CA LEU A 168 -11.24 -12.50 -14.69
C LEU A 168 -11.59 -11.51 -13.59
N ARG A 169 -11.07 -11.77 -12.39
CA ARG A 169 -11.06 -10.83 -11.24
C ARG A 169 -10.04 -11.26 -10.19
N PRO A 170 -9.61 -10.37 -9.28
CA PRO A 170 -8.83 -10.77 -8.11
C PRO A 170 -9.63 -11.70 -7.18
N GLN A 171 -8.98 -12.74 -6.65
CA GLN A 171 -9.59 -13.67 -5.72
C GLN A 171 -10.07 -12.96 -4.45
N GLY A 172 -11.27 -13.32 -4.00
CA GLY A 172 -11.84 -12.83 -2.74
C GLY A 172 -12.28 -11.37 -2.79
N GLN A 173 -12.09 -10.68 -3.92
CA GLN A 173 -12.80 -9.45 -4.23
C GLN A 173 -14.09 -9.86 -4.92
N GLY A 174 -15.24 -9.79 -4.24
CA GLY A 174 -16.58 -10.05 -4.79
C GLY A 174 -17.01 -9.07 -5.90
N GLY A 175 -16.05 -8.48 -6.63
CA GLY A 175 -16.24 -7.56 -7.72
C GLY A 175 -16.76 -8.24 -8.99
N LYS A 176 -17.08 -7.39 -9.97
CA LYS A 176 -17.58 -7.80 -11.28
C LYS A 176 -16.49 -8.53 -12.07
N TRP A 177 -16.89 -9.56 -12.80
CA TRP A 177 -16.04 -10.21 -13.79
C TRP A 177 -15.74 -9.25 -14.94
N GLN A 178 -14.47 -9.19 -15.35
CA GLN A 178 -14.11 -8.66 -16.66
C GLN A 178 -14.08 -9.82 -17.65
N TRP A 179 -14.96 -9.77 -18.65
CA TRP A 179 -15.05 -10.80 -19.68
C TRP A 179 -14.19 -10.44 -20.89
N LEU A 180 -13.40 -11.40 -21.35
CA LEU A 180 -12.54 -11.30 -22.52
C LEU A 180 -12.77 -12.51 -23.42
N ASP A 181 -12.99 -12.25 -24.70
CA ASP A 181 -13.11 -13.32 -25.69
C ASP A 181 -11.77 -14.02 -25.89
N VAL A 182 -11.82 -15.34 -26.04
CA VAL A 182 -10.64 -16.17 -26.28
C VAL A 182 -10.46 -16.29 -27.79
N PRO A 183 -9.31 -15.86 -28.36
CA PRO A 183 -9.06 -16.00 -29.79
C PRO A 183 -9.14 -17.48 -30.23
N ALA A 184 -9.59 -17.72 -31.46
CA ALA A 184 -9.85 -19.07 -31.96
C ALA A 184 -8.62 -20.00 -31.86
N GLU A 185 -7.43 -19.48 -32.16
CA GLU A 185 -6.17 -20.22 -32.09
C GLU A 185 -5.83 -20.65 -30.65
N ARG A 186 -6.10 -19.76 -29.68
CA ARG A 186 -5.92 -20.03 -28.25
C ARG A 186 -6.96 -21.04 -27.73
N ALA A 187 -8.18 -20.95 -28.25
CA ALA A 187 -9.24 -21.91 -27.95
C ALA A 187 -8.93 -23.31 -28.50
N GLU A 188 -8.38 -23.41 -29.72
CA GLU A 188 -7.94 -24.67 -30.33
C GLU A 188 -6.79 -25.31 -29.53
N ALA A 189 -5.82 -24.49 -29.13
CA ALA A 189 -4.72 -24.92 -28.26
C ALA A 189 -5.15 -25.17 -26.81
N ARG A 190 -6.39 -24.82 -26.45
CA ARG A 190 -6.97 -24.91 -25.09
C ARG A 190 -6.15 -24.14 -24.03
N ILE A 191 -5.45 -23.10 -24.47
CA ILE A 191 -4.58 -22.29 -23.62
C ILE A 191 -4.63 -20.83 -24.06
N ALA A 192 -4.87 -19.93 -23.12
CA ALA A 192 -4.96 -18.48 -23.35
C ALA A 192 -4.23 -17.72 -22.25
N GLY A 193 -3.52 -16.66 -22.64
CA GLY A 193 -2.81 -15.76 -21.74
C GLY A 193 -3.59 -14.46 -21.54
N PHE A 194 -3.54 -13.90 -20.33
CA PHE A 194 -4.20 -12.67 -19.97
C PHE A 194 -3.26 -11.74 -19.19
N ALA A 195 -3.08 -10.52 -19.70
CA ALA A 195 -2.26 -9.51 -19.07
C ALA A 195 -3.07 -8.69 -18.09
N ILE A 196 -2.48 -8.40 -16.94
CA ILE A 196 -2.92 -7.30 -16.08
C ILE A 196 -2.19 -6.01 -16.47
N ASP A 197 -2.72 -4.87 -16.08
CA ASP A 197 -2.17 -3.53 -16.39
C ASP A 197 -1.31 -2.93 -15.26
N ASP A 198 -1.38 -3.47 -14.05
CA ASP A 198 -0.73 -2.89 -12.87
C ASP A 198 0.07 -3.94 -12.07
N ALA A 199 1.40 -3.76 -12.08
CA ALA A 199 2.35 -4.62 -11.39
C ALA A 199 2.12 -4.73 -9.88
N ARG A 200 1.44 -3.77 -9.24
CA ARG A 200 1.16 -3.78 -7.80
C ARG A 200 0.19 -4.89 -7.39
N HIS A 201 -0.47 -5.54 -8.35
CA HIS A 201 -1.23 -6.77 -8.09
C HIS A 201 -0.37 -8.04 -8.07
N ILE A 202 0.86 -7.98 -8.61
CA ILE A 202 1.81 -9.09 -8.64
C ILE A 202 2.88 -8.91 -7.56
N VAL A 203 3.48 -7.72 -7.50
CA VAL A 203 4.59 -7.41 -6.61
C VAL A 203 4.04 -7.18 -5.20
N PRO A 204 4.45 -7.97 -4.20
CA PRO A 204 4.03 -7.74 -2.83
C PRO A 204 4.48 -6.36 -2.35
N ALA A 205 3.64 -5.70 -1.55
CA ALA A 205 4.05 -4.48 -0.86
C ALA A 205 5.31 -4.76 -0.02
N GLY A 206 6.22 -3.77 0.02
CA GLY A 206 7.51 -3.87 0.72
C GLY A 206 7.39 -4.21 2.20
N PHE A 207 6.22 -3.93 2.79
CA PHE A 207 5.80 -4.37 4.12
C PHE A 207 4.27 -4.43 4.19
N LYS A 208 3.72 -5.16 5.17
CA LYS A 208 2.28 -5.13 5.50
C LYS A 208 1.94 -4.07 6.55
N ARG A 209 2.79 -3.97 7.57
CA ARG A 209 2.70 -3.01 8.67
C ARG A 209 4.09 -2.45 8.95
N MET A 210 4.18 -1.14 9.15
CA MET A 210 5.39 -0.48 9.63
C MET A 210 5.04 0.44 10.79
N GLU A 211 5.87 0.43 11.82
CA GLU A 211 5.75 1.37 12.93
C GLU A 211 6.90 2.38 12.87
N LEU A 212 6.55 3.65 12.96
CA LEU A 212 7.48 4.78 12.97
C LEU A 212 7.33 5.51 14.30
N ARG A 213 8.45 5.78 14.97
CA ARG A 213 8.50 6.55 16.20
C ARG A 213 8.92 7.98 15.87
N LEU A 214 8.10 8.92 16.28
CA LEU A 214 8.40 10.34 16.21
C LEU A 214 9.45 10.68 17.28
N THR A 215 10.56 11.26 16.85
CA THR A 215 11.64 11.71 17.73
C THR A 215 11.40 13.16 18.18
N GLY A 216 12.15 13.61 19.20
CA GLY A 216 12.11 15.01 19.64
C GLY A 216 12.56 16.02 18.59
N SER A 217 13.32 15.59 17.57
CA SER A 217 13.75 16.44 16.44
C SER A 217 12.73 16.51 15.29
N GLY A 218 11.58 15.82 15.41
CA GLY A 218 10.58 15.74 14.34
C GLY A 218 10.88 14.69 13.26
N SER A 219 11.96 13.92 13.40
CA SER A 219 12.27 12.80 12.51
C SER A 219 11.42 11.56 12.84
N LEU A 220 11.29 10.65 11.87
CA LEU A 220 10.57 9.40 12.03
C LEU A 220 11.56 8.23 11.98
N ARG A 221 11.59 7.40 13.04
CA ARG A 221 12.49 6.24 13.12
C ARG A 221 11.71 4.94 13.08
N THR A 222 12.17 3.95 12.32
CA THR A 222 11.61 2.59 12.33
C THR A 222 12.72 1.54 12.42
N GLU A 223 12.37 0.39 12.98
CA GLU A 223 13.17 -0.84 12.95
C GLU A 223 12.36 -2.01 12.35
N SER A 224 11.14 -1.74 11.84
CA SER A 224 10.22 -2.76 11.33
C SER A 224 10.72 -3.50 10.08
N LEU A 225 11.75 -2.97 9.42
CA LEU A 225 12.33 -3.54 8.19
C LEU A 225 13.64 -4.30 8.43
N GLY A 226 13.95 -4.66 9.68
CA GLY A 226 15.12 -5.46 10.04
C GLY A 226 16.41 -4.65 10.22
N SER A 227 16.40 -3.35 9.94
CA SER A 227 17.48 -2.41 10.27
C SER A 227 16.92 -1.05 10.64
N PRO A 228 17.59 -0.29 11.52
CA PRO A 228 17.14 1.05 11.87
C PRO A 228 17.19 2.02 10.68
N MET A 229 16.07 2.69 10.44
CA MET A 229 15.94 3.73 9.43
C MET A 229 15.42 5.01 10.07
N THR A 230 16.00 6.15 9.69
CA THR A 230 15.58 7.48 10.15
C THR A 230 15.19 8.31 8.94
N TYR A 231 13.95 8.77 8.92
CA TYR A 231 13.38 9.63 7.89
C TYR A 231 13.30 11.06 8.42
N VAL A 232 13.81 12.02 7.65
CA VAL A 232 13.79 13.45 7.97
C VAL A 232 12.92 14.16 6.95
N LYS A 233 12.05 15.05 7.44
CA LYS A 233 11.14 15.83 6.60
C LYS A 233 11.93 16.85 5.78
N GLU A 234 11.56 17.03 4.52
CA GLU A 234 12.01 18.16 3.69
C GLU A 234 11.44 19.50 4.19
#